data_AF-A0A353IN86-F1
#
_entry.id   AF-A0A353IN86-F1
#
_cell.length_a   1.000
_cell.length_b   1.000
_cell.length_c   1.000
_cell.angle_alpha   90.00
_cell.angle_beta   90.00
_cell.angle_gamma   90.00
#
_symmetry.space_group_name_H-M   'P 1'
#
loop_
_entity.id
_entity.type
_entity.pdbx_description
1 polymer ?
#
loop_
_entity_poly.entity_id
_entity_poly.type
_entity_poly.pdbx_seq_one_letter_code
_entity_poly.pdbx_strand_id
1 'polypeptide(L)'
;QVCKGKRGETRVPFGTLLEMGLLSPGTALYDPAARHEAKVRADGSIACGDAQGSIHKIGAHVQGAMACNGWTFWHYEAGGTLKPIDALRAEARQKLAS
;
A
#
# COMPACT_ATOMS: atom_id res chain seq x y z
N GLN A 1 -19.86 16.23 23.49
CA GLN A 1 -18.57 15.83 22.90
C GLN A 1 -18.63 14.33 22.60
N VAL A 2 -18.95 13.96 21.35
CA VAL A 2 -19.04 12.55 20.96
C VAL A 2 -17.64 12.04 20.63
N CYS A 3 -17.15 11.09 21.41
CA CYS A 3 -15.92 10.37 21.15
C CYS A 3 -16.04 9.61 19.82
N LYS A 4 -15.40 10.11 18.75
CA LYS A 4 -15.31 9.43 17.45
C LYS A 4 -14.39 8.22 17.61
N GLY A 5 -14.97 7.09 18.02
CA GLY A 5 -14.25 5.82 18.14
C GLY A 5 -13.66 5.40 16.79
N LYS A 6 -12.49 4.74 16.84
CA LYS A 6 -11.73 4.15 15.71
C LYS A 6 -12.50 3.16 14.80
N ARG A 7 -13.83 3.04 14.95
CA ARG A 7 -14.74 2.13 14.24
C ARG A 7 -15.47 2.77 13.05
N GLY A 8 -15.30 4.07 12.80
CA GLY A 8 -15.94 4.81 11.70
C GLY A 8 -14.98 5.36 10.65
N GLU A 9 -13.76 4.83 10.57
CA GLU A 9 -12.77 5.31 9.60
C GLU A 9 -13.06 4.74 8.21
N THR A 10 -13.09 5.61 7.19
CA THR A 10 -13.39 5.25 5.80
C THR A 10 -12.48 4.11 5.35
N ARG A 11 -13.08 2.99 4.93
CA ARG A 11 -12.34 1.84 4.41
C ARG A 11 -11.78 2.21 3.05
N VAL A 12 -10.46 2.29 2.95
CA VAL A 12 -9.74 2.61 1.71
C VAL A 12 -9.05 1.34 1.20
N PRO A 13 -9.50 0.74 0.08
CA PRO A 13 -8.78 -0.34 -0.59
C PRO A 13 -7.55 0.20 -1.32
N PHE A 14 -6.58 -0.67 -1.63
CA PHE A 14 -5.34 -0.26 -2.31
C PHE A 14 -5.60 0.35 -3.69
N GLY A 15 -6.56 -0.20 -4.45
CA GLY A 15 -6.95 0.34 -5.76
C GLY A 15 -7.36 1.82 -5.72
N THR A 16 -7.96 2.28 -4.62
CA THR A 16 -8.35 3.70 -4.45
C THR A 16 -7.15 4.64 -4.42
N LEU A 17 -5.97 4.18 -4.00
CA LEU A 17 -4.76 5.01 -4.14
C LEU A 17 -4.42 5.28 -5.61
N LEU A 18 -4.67 4.31 -6.49
CA LEU A 18 -4.45 4.45 -7.93
C LEU A 18 -5.52 5.34 -8.56
N GLU A 19 -6.79 5.09 -8.22
CA GLU A 19 -7.93 5.87 -8.72
C GLU A 19 -7.81 7.37 -8.37
N MET A 20 -7.25 7.67 -7.20
CA MET A 20 -7.02 9.05 -6.73
C MET A 20 -5.69 9.64 -7.20
N GLY A 21 -4.90 8.89 -7.99
CA GLY A 21 -3.58 9.34 -8.47
C GLY A 21 -2.51 9.50 -7.38
N LEU A 22 -2.74 8.96 -6.18
CA LEU A 22 -1.77 8.95 -5.08
C LEU A 22 -0.63 7.97 -5.31
N LEU A 23 -0.88 6.95 -6.14
CA LEU A 23 0.09 5.96 -6.57
C LEU A 23 -0.18 5.63 -8.04
N SER A 24 0.86 5.44 -8.84
CA SER A 24 0.70 5.16 -10.28
C SER A 24 0.98 3.70 -10.62
N PRO A 25 0.31 3.12 -11.62
CA PRO A 25 0.77 1.87 -12.21
C PRO A 25 2.22 1.99 -12.67
N GLY A 26 3.02 0.96 -12.41
CA GLY A 26 4.46 0.95 -12.68
C GLY A 26 5.32 1.47 -11.52
N THR A 27 4.75 2.14 -10.50
CA THR A 27 5.52 2.55 -9.31
C THR A 27 6.15 1.34 -8.65
N ALA A 28 7.44 1.45 -8.31
CA ALA A 28 8.14 0.45 -7.53
C ALA A 28 7.83 0.63 -6.04
N LEU A 29 7.53 -0.48 -5.37
CA LEU A 29 7.37 -0.60 -3.95
C LEU A 29 8.47 -1.49 -3.38
N TYR A 30 8.93 -1.16 -2.18
CA TYR A 30 10.03 -1.83 -1.51
C TYR A 30 9.63 -2.31 -0.11
N ASP A 31 10.31 -3.30 0.45
CA ASP A 31 10.27 -3.54 1.89
C ASP A 31 11.09 -2.45 2.63
N PRO A 32 11.01 -2.34 3.98
CA PRO A 32 11.71 -1.29 4.73
C PRO A 32 13.24 -1.29 4.54
N ALA A 33 13.82 -2.44 4.19
CA ALA A 33 15.26 -2.61 3.96
C ALA A 33 15.65 -2.61 2.47
N ALA A 34 14.71 -2.32 1.55
CA ALA A 34 14.95 -2.31 0.10
C ALA A 34 15.55 -3.61 -0.47
N ARG A 35 15.23 -4.75 0.13
CA ARG A 35 15.62 -6.11 -0.31
C ARG A 35 14.65 -6.72 -1.31
N HIS A 36 13.37 -6.36 -1.23
CA HIS A 36 12.32 -6.84 -2.13
C HIS A 36 11.73 -5.67 -2.89
N GLU A 37 11.58 -5.83 -4.21
CA GLU A 37 10.91 -4.86 -5.08
C GLU A 37 9.64 -5.49 -5.67
N ALA A 38 8.52 -4.76 -5.63
CA ALA A 38 7.29 -5.09 -6.33
C ALA A 38 6.79 -3.91 -7.15
N LYS A 39 6.22 -4.18 -8.33
CA LYS A 39 5.67 -3.15 -9.22
C LYS A 39 4.15 -3.08 -9.11
N VAL A 40 3.63 -1.87 -8.97
CA VAL A 40 2.18 -1.61 -8.97
C VAL A 40 1.59 -1.89 -10.35
N ARG A 41 0.45 -2.58 -10.40
CA ARG A 41 -0.29 -2.89 -11.62
C ARG A 41 -1.55 -2.02 -11.72
N ALA A 42 -2.03 -1.81 -12.94
CA ALA A 42 -3.20 -0.98 -13.21
C ALA A 42 -4.50 -1.54 -12.59
N ASP A 43 -4.57 -2.84 -12.32
CA ASP A 43 -5.71 -3.50 -11.68
C ASP A 43 -5.70 -3.41 -10.14
N GLY A 44 -4.74 -2.67 -9.55
CA GLY A 44 -4.58 -2.58 -8.10
C GLY A 44 -3.93 -3.80 -7.45
N SER A 45 -3.31 -4.69 -8.24
CA SER A 45 -2.37 -5.69 -7.74
C SER A 45 -0.94 -5.15 -7.72
N ILE A 46 -0.03 -5.90 -7.09
CA ILE A 46 1.42 -5.70 -7.22
C ILE A 46 2.05 -6.99 -7.73
N ALA A 47 3.17 -6.86 -8.45
CA ALA A 47 3.92 -8.00 -8.97
C ALA A 47 5.38 -7.97 -8.51
N CYS A 48 5.90 -9.11 -8.04
CA CYS A 48 7.29 -9.31 -7.63
C CYS A 48 7.80 -10.58 -8.33
N GLY A 49 8.75 -10.44 -9.26
CA GLY A 49 9.16 -11.53 -10.14
C GLY A 49 7.95 -12.14 -10.88
N ASP A 50 7.78 -13.45 -10.78
CA ASP A 50 6.70 -14.21 -11.41
C ASP A 50 5.40 -14.25 -10.58
N ALA A 51 5.37 -13.62 -9.40
CA ALA A 51 4.20 -13.61 -8.53
C ALA A 51 3.43 -12.29 -8.66
N GLN A 52 2.10 -12.37 -8.81
CA GLN A 52 1.18 -11.22 -8.80
C GLN A 52 0.01 -11.44 -7.84
N GLY A 53 -0.41 -10.39 -7.15
CA GLY A 53 -1.54 -10.44 -6.23
C GLY A 53 -1.71 -9.17 -5.41
N SER A 54 -2.54 -9.23 -4.37
CA SER A 54 -2.72 -8.11 -3.45
C SER A 54 -1.42 -7.78 -2.72
N ILE A 55 -1.30 -6.55 -2.22
CA ILE A 55 -0.20 -6.10 -1.36
C ILE A 55 0.08 -7.05 -0.18
N HIS A 56 -0.96 -7.68 0.37
CA HIS A 56 -0.84 -8.63 1.48
C HIS A 56 -0.33 -10.00 1.01
N LYS A 57 -0.87 -10.51 -0.11
CA LYS A 57 -0.48 -11.81 -0.67
C LYS A 57 0.99 -11.79 -1.09
N ILE A 58 1.41 -10.76 -1.83
CA ILE A 58 2.80 -10.65 -2.28
C ILE A 58 3.73 -10.34 -1.12
N GLY A 59 3.31 -9.49 -0.16
CA GLY A 59 4.07 -9.26 1.06
C GLY A 59 4.30 -10.53 1.88
N ALA A 60 3.30 -11.40 2.00
CA ALA A 60 3.43 -12.69 2.68
C ALA A 60 4.35 -13.65 1.90
N HIS A 61 4.19 -13.68 0.57
CA HIS A 61 5.00 -14.50 -0.33
C HIS A 61 6.49 -14.19 -0.23
N VAL A 62 6.89 -12.91 -0.33
CA VAL A 62 8.32 -12.52 -0.29
C VAL A 62 8.95 -12.70 1.09
N GLN A 63 8.15 -12.68 2.16
CA GLN A 63 8.60 -12.95 3.52
C GLN A 63 8.62 -14.44 3.88
N GLY A 64 8.07 -15.33 3.04
CA GLY A 64 7.86 -16.73 3.39
C GLY A 64 6.90 -16.92 4.58
N ALA A 65 5.97 -15.99 4.78
CA ALA A 65 5.04 -15.96 5.92
C ALA A 65 3.61 -16.36 5.50
N MET A 66 2.78 -16.75 6.47
CA MET A 66 1.35 -17.06 6.20
C MET A 66 0.50 -15.81 5.94
N ALA A 67 0.92 -14.65 6.48
CA ALA A 67 0.21 -13.39 6.35
C ALA A 67 1.17 -12.20 6.41
N CYS A 68 0.77 -11.08 5.83
CA CYS A 68 1.51 -9.82 5.86
C CYS A 68 0.53 -8.64 5.89
N ASN A 69 0.80 -7.66 6.75
CA ASN A 69 0.19 -6.35 6.63
C ASN A 69 0.92 -5.54 5.56
N GLY A 70 0.45 -5.66 4.31
CA GLY A 70 1.09 -5.02 3.16
C GLY A 70 1.13 -3.49 3.23
N TRP A 71 0.23 -2.86 4.01
CA TRP A 71 0.20 -1.40 4.15
C TRP A 71 1.44 -0.83 4.84
N THR A 72 1.96 -1.55 5.84
CA THR A 72 3.14 -1.15 6.61
C THR A 72 4.40 -1.83 6.10
N PHE A 73 4.28 -2.91 5.34
CA PHE A 73 5.42 -3.62 4.76
C PHE A 73 5.93 -2.93 3.50
N TRP A 74 5.03 -2.59 2.57
CA TRP A 74 5.43 -1.95 1.32
C TRP A 74 5.63 -0.46 1.49
N HIS A 75 6.71 0.03 0.92
CA HIS A 75 7.14 1.42 0.94
C HIS A 75 7.28 1.93 -0.48
N TYR A 76 6.89 3.19 -0.71
CA TYR A 76 7.17 3.89 -1.95
C TYR A 76 8.32 4.88 -1.71
N GLU A 77 9.06 5.20 -2.76
CA GLU A 77 10.11 6.21 -2.70
C GLU A 77 9.50 7.62 -2.82
N ALA A 78 9.86 8.50 -1.90
CA ALA A 78 9.43 9.89 -1.91
C ALA A 78 10.57 10.79 -1.44
N GLY A 79 11.23 11.45 -2.40
CA GLY A 79 12.32 12.38 -2.11
C GLY A 79 13.54 11.66 -1.53
N GLY A 80 13.90 10.50 -2.08
CA GLY A 80 15.04 9.70 -1.65
C GLY A 80 14.84 8.93 -0.33
N THR A 81 13.62 8.95 0.23
CA THR A 81 13.27 8.20 1.44
C THR A 81 12.13 7.23 1.17
N LEU A 82 12.24 6.01 1.71
CA LEU A 82 11.16 5.03 1.67
C LEU A 82 10.11 5.36 2.74
N LYS A 83 8.85 5.47 2.32
CA LYS A 83 7.70 5.72 3.20
C LYS A 83 6.66 4.61 3.06
N PRO A 84 6.03 4.14 4.15
CA PRO A 84 5.03 3.09 4.06
C PRO A 84 3.84 3.56 3.23
N ILE A 85 3.28 2.68 2.39
CA ILE A 85 2.09 3.01 1.59
C ILE A 85 0.86 3.32 2.45
N ASP A 86 0.87 2.95 3.74
CA ASP A 86 -0.12 3.38 4.72
C ASP A 86 -0.23 4.91 4.85
N ALA A 87 0.86 5.66 4.59
CA ALA A 87 0.83 7.11 4.57
C ALA A 87 -0.10 7.64 3.46
N LEU A 88 -0.09 7.02 2.28
CA LEU A 88 -0.99 7.34 1.18
C LEU A 88 -2.44 6.98 1.51
N ARG A 89 -2.64 5.87 2.26
CA ARG A 89 -3.98 5.49 2.77
C ARG A 89 -4.54 6.54 3.73
N ALA A 90 -3.70 7.10 4.60
CA ALA A 90 -4.10 8.17 5.50
C ALA A 90 -4.46 9.46 4.73
N GLU A 91 -3.74 9.78 3.66
CA GLU A 91 -4.07 10.91 2.77
C GLU A 91 -5.40 10.68 2.04
N ALA A 92 -5.63 9.50 1.47
CA ALA A 92 -6.87 9.14 0.81
C ALA A 92 -8.09 9.30 1.73
N ARG A 93 -7.97 8.89 3.00
CA ARG A 93 -9.04 9.06 4.00
C ARG A 93 -9.39 10.51 4.26
N GLN A 94 -8.39 11.39 4.33
CA GLN A 94 -8.61 12.82 4.51
C GLN A 94 -9.35 13.40 3.30
N LYS A 95 -8.91 13.05 2.09
CA LYS A 95 -9.55 13.47 0.84
C LYS A 95 -11.00 12.97 0.68
N LEU A 96 -11.31 11.76 1.14
CA LEU A 96 -12.69 11.19 1.10
C LEU A 96 -13.62 11.73 2.21
N ALA A 97 -13.06 12.34 3.25
CA ALA A 97 -13.83 12.94 4.34
C ALA A 97 -14.06 14.45 4.15
N SER A 98 -13.50 15.02 3.07
CA SER A 98 -13.63 16.43 2.66
C SER A 98 -14.76 16.57 1.65
#